data_AF-A0A9E3CJ19-F1
#
_entry.id   AF-A0A9E3CJ19-F1
#
_cell.length_a   1.000
_cell.length_b   1.000
_cell.length_c   1.000
_cell.angle_alpha   90.00
_cell.angle_beta   90.00
_cell.angle_gamma   90.00
#
_symmetry.space_group_name_H-M   'P 1'
#
loop_
_entity.id
_entity.type
_entity.pdbx_description
1 polymer ?
#
loop_
_entity_poly.entity_id
_entity_poly.type
_entity_poly.pdbx_seq_one_letter_code
_entity_poly.pdbx_strand_id
1 'polypeptide(L)' 'MKVFKAQALQTSNERRPLVEGVDFYREGGYVVFTEGYHLRRGYCCGSGCRHCPYGEESVPAAFHEEVRERDES' A
#
# COMPACT_ATOMS: atom_id res chain seq x y z
N MET A 1 42.97 -11.57 26.21
CA MET A 1 41.67 -12.10 25.75
C MET A 1 40.81 -10.93 25.29
N LYS A 2 40.54 -10.79 23.99
CA LYS A 2 39.78 -9.65 23.43
C LYS A 2 38.31 -10.05 23.36
N VAL A 3 37.51 -9.57 24.32
CA VAL A 3 36.06 -9.71 24.31
C VAL A 3 35.49 -8.77 23.25
N PHE A 4 34.94 -9.33 22.17
CA PHE A 4 34.27 -8.59 21.11
C PHE A 4 32.87 -8.18 21.60
N LYS A 5 32.60 -6.86 21.59
CA LYS A 5 31.27 -6.31 21.81
C LYS A 5 30.35 -6.76 20.67
N ALA A 6 29.41 -7.66 20.97
CA ALA A 6 28.25 -7.91 20.13
C ALA A 6 27.34 -6.67 20.21
N GLN A 7 27.39 -5.82 19.19
CA GLN A 7 26.39 -4.78 19.02
C GLN A 7 25.10 -5.46 18.57
N ALA A 8 24.07 -5.36 19.41
CA ALA A 8 22.73 -5.81 19.10
C ALA A 8 22.28 -5.13 17.80
N LEU A 9 21.93 -5.93 16.80
CA LEU A 9 21.26 -5.46 15.59
C LEU A 9 19.92 -4.85 16.04
N GLN A 10 19.84 -3.53 15.98
CA GLN A 10 18.64 -2.78 16.32
C GLN A 10 17.52 -3.22 15.37
N THR A 11 16.48 -3.83 15.94
CA THR A 11 15.31 -4.28 15.19
C THR A 11 14.65 -3.07 14.55
N SER A 12 14.82 -2.96 13.23
CA SER A 12 14.30 -1.93 12.35
C SER A 12 12.77 -1.97 12.28
N ASN A 13 12.09 -1.58 13.36
CA ASN A 13 10.64 -1.34 13.38
C ASN A 13 10.38 0.16 13.50
N GLU A 14 11.02 0.94 12.62
CA GLU A 14 10.78 2.37 12.48
C GLU A 14 9.56 2.57 11.58
N ARG A 15 8.35 2.31 12.11
CA ARG A 15 7.13 2.75 11.43
C ARG A 15 7.11 4.27 11.49
N ARG A 16 7.51 4.90 10.39
CA ARG A 16 7.42 6.35 10.23
C ARG A 16 5.96 6.77 10.51
N PRO A 17 5.74 7.84 11.30
CA PRO A 17 4.39 8.33 11.53
C PRO A 17 3.75 8.74 10.21
N LEU A 18 2.45 8.52 10.07
CA LEU A 18 1.72 8.98 8.89
C LEU A 18 1.69 10.50 8.87
N VAL A 19 1.95 11.10 7.72
CA VAL A 19 1.97 12.55 7.51
C VAL A 19 0.71 12.97 6.77
N GLU A 20 -0.06 13.89 7.36
CA GLU A 20 -1.25 14.47 6.72
C GLU A 20 -0.84 15.30 5.49
N GLY A 21 -1.60 15.15 4.40
CA GLY A 21 -1.29 15.71 3.08
C GLY A 21 -0.34 14.86 2.23
N VAL A 22 0.33 13.87 2.81
CA VAL A 22 1.26 12.97 2.08
C VAL A 22 0.80 11.52 2.12
N ASP A 23 0.42 11.00 3.29
CA ASP A 23 -0.11 9.64 3.49
C ASP A 23 -1.64 9.59 3.43
N PHE A 24 -2.29 10.60 3.98
CA PHE A 24 -3.74 10.68 4.05
C PHE A 24 -4.16 12.13 4.14
N TYR A 25 -5.43 12.39 3.86
CA TYR A 25 -6.08 13.65 4.17
C TYR A 25 -7.44 13.37 4.80
N ARG A 26 -7.96 14.37 5.52
CA ARG A 26 -9.28 14.30 6.10
C ARG A 26 -10.28 14.95 5.16
N GLU A 27 -11.31 14.21 4.78
CA GLU A 27 -12.43 14.71 3.99
C GLU A 27 -13.69 14.57 4.84
N GLY A 28 -14.10 15.69 5.46
CA GLY A 28 -15.17 15.71 6.44
C GLY A 28 -14.85 14.86 7.67
N GLY A 29 -15.65 13.81 7.90
CA GLY A 29 -15.47 12.85 9.00
C GLY A 29 -14.63 11.62 8.67
N TYR A 30 -14.12 11.52 7.44
CA TYR A 30 -13.40 10.34 6.95
C TYR A 30 -11.91 10.61 6.77
N VAL A 31 -11.11 9.56 6.94
CA VAL A 31 -9.68 9.56 6.61
C VAL A 31 -9.53 8.91 5.25
N VAL A 32 -9.02 9.66 4.28
CA VAL A 32 -8.80 9.18 2.92
C VAL A 32 -7.30 8.99 2.72
N PHE A 33 -6.88 7.75 2.49
CA PHE A 33 -5.48 7.43 2.19
C PHE A 33 -5.13 7.84 0.76
N THR A 34 -3.92 8.37 0.60
CA THR A 34 -3.38 8.75 -0.70
C THR A 34 -2.65 7.57 -1.33
N GLU A 35 -2.37 7.71 -2.62
CA GLU A 35 -1.51 6.79 -3.36
C GLU A 35 -0.13 6.60 -2.69
N GLY A 36 0.45 7.67 -2.16
CA GLY A 36 1.76 7.63 -1.50
C GLY A 36 1.79 6.71 -0.27
N TYR A 37 0.70 6.61 0.48
CA TYR A 37 0.59 5.65 1.58
C TYR A 37 0.56 4.20 1.07
N HIS A 38 -0.17 3.94 -0.01
CA HIS A 38 -0.25 2.60 -0.62
C HIS A 38 1.09 2.16 -1.26
N LEU A 39 1.85 3.10 -1.83
CA LEU A 39 3.22 2.84 -2.31
C LEU A 39 4.18 2.55 -1.15
N ARG A 40 4.13 3.34 -0.07
CA ARG A 40 4.95 3.10 1.13
C ARG A 40 4.64 1.76 1.80
N ARG A 41 3.38 1.34 1.78
CA ARG A 41 2.95 0.02 2.28
C ARG A 41 3.55 -1.13 1.45
N GLY A 42 3.79 -0.90 0.16
CA GLY A 42 4.45 -1.85 -0.74
C GLY A 42 3.60 -3.05 -1.19
N TYR A 43 2.28 -3.06 -0.91
CA TYR A 43 1.38 -4.10 -1.42
C TYR A 43 -0.07 -3.61 -1.58
N CYS A 44 -0.80 -4.20 -2.54
CA CYS A 44 -2.23 -3.99 -2.74
C CYS A 44 -3.05 -4.85 -1.76
N CYS A 45 -4.06 -4.26 -1.13
CA CYS A 45 -4.95 -4.99 -0.21
C CYS A 45 -6.24 -5.51 -0.85
N GLY A 46 -6.46 -5.28 -2.15
CA GLY A 46 -7.63 -5.78 -2.88
C GLY A 46 -8.97 -5.16 -2.50
N SER A 47 -8.97 -4.00 -1.81
CA SER A 47 -10.20 -3.36 -1.31
C SER A 47 -10.82 -2.35 -2.27
N GLY A 48 -10.35 -2.27 -3.52
CA GLY A 48 -10.90 -1.34 -4.52
C GLY A 48 -10.80 0.14 -4.12
N CYS A 49 -9.68 0.57 -3.52
CA CYS A 49 -9.53 1.94 -3.03
C CYS A 49 -9.44 2.95 -4.19
N ARG A 50 -10.08 4.12 -4.02
CA ARG A 50 -10.13 5.19 -5.03
C ARG A 50 -8.75 5.73 -5.46
N HIS A 51 -7.77 5.70 -4.54
CA HIS A 51 -6.39 6.18 -4.76
C HIS A 51 -5.40 5.00 -4.80
N CYS A 52 -5.83 3.82 -5.25
CA CYS A 52 -4.95 2.65 -5.32
C CYS A 52 -3.95 2.82 -6.48
N PRO A 53 -2.63 2.91 -6.21
CA PRO A 53 -1.60 3.00 -7.26
C PRO A 53 -1.54 1.74 -8.12
N TYR A 54 -2.02 0.61 -7.58
CA TYR A 54 -1.92 -0.67 -8.23
C TYR A 54 -3.04 -0.88 -9.28
N GLY A 55 -4.03 0.02 -9.35
CA GLY A 55 -5.12 -0.05 -10.34
C GLY A 55 -5.88 -1.39 -10.36
N GLU A 56 -6.81 -1.52 -11.30
CA GLU A 56 -7.42 -2.82 -11.66
C GLU A 56 -6.40 -3.74 -12.37
N GLU A 57 -5.36 -3.13 -12.95
CA GLU A 57 -4.27 -3.74 -13.71
C GLU A 57 -3.24 -4.54 -12.88
N SER A 58 -3.21 -4.38 -11.55
CA SER A 58 -2.45 -5.27 -10.65
C SER A 58 -3.18 -6.57 -10.33
N VAL A 59 -4.45 -6.68 -10.72
CA VAL A 59 -5.13 -7.97 -10.76
C VAL A 59 -4.52 -8.73 -11.95
N PRO A 60 -3.98 -9.95 -11.74
CA PRO A 60 -3.36 -10.69 -12.83
C PRO A 60 -4.32 -10.83 -14.01
N ALA A 61 -3.80 -10.72 -15.23
CA ALA A 61 -4.55 -10.69 -16.49
C ALA A 61 -5.58 -11.83 -16.65
N ALA A 62 -5.43 -12.93 -15.91
CA ALA A 62 -6.41 -14.00 -15.78
C ALA A 62 -7.82 -13.54 -15.36
N PHE A 63 -7.99 -12.32 -14.82
CA PHE A 63 -9.29 -11.76 -14.43
C PHE A 63 -9.87 -10.73 -15.41
N HIS A 64 -9.10 -10.23 -16.39
CA HIS A 64 -9.56 -9.16 -17.31
C HIS A 64 -10.25 -9.71 -18.57
N GLU A 65 -9.91 -10.92 -19.01
CA GLU A 65 -10.47 -11.52 -20.23
C GLU A 65 -11.97 -11.83 -20.07
N GLU A 66 -12.40 -12.31 -18.90
CA GLU A 66 -13.78 -12.77 -18.66
C GLU A 66 -14.81 -11.62 -18.55
N VAL A 67 -14.37 -10.39 -18.23
CA VAL A 67 -15.30 -9.25 -18.04
C VAL A 67 -15.69 -8.61 -19.38
N ARG A 68 -14.81 -8.63 -20.39
CA ARG A 68 -15.11 -8.02 -21.71
C ARG A 68 -16.18 -8.78 -22.50
N GLU A 69 -16.34 -10.09 -22.27
CA GLU A 69 -17.33 -10.91 -22.96
C GLU A 69 -18.74 -10.77 -22.37
N ARG A 70 -18.88 -10.22 -21.15
CA ARG A 70 -20.18 -10.12 -20.46
C ARG A 70 -20.93 -8.83 -20.74
N ASP A 71 -20.23 -7.72 -20.98
CA ASP A 71 -20.85 -6.42 -21.28
C ASP A 71 -21.31 -6.29 -22.76
N GLU A 72 -21.00 -7.26 -23.63
CA GLU A 72 -21.56 -7.41 -24.99
C GLU A 72 -22.60 -8.55 -25.07
N SER A 73 -23.47 -8.71 -24.06
CA SER A 73 -24.69 -9.54 -24.14
C SER A 73 -25.91 -8.86 -23.52
#